data_AF-A0A2V9T7U9-F1
#
_entry.id   AF-A0A2V9T7U9-F1
#
_cell.length_a   1.000
_cell.length_b   1.000
_cell.length_c   1.000
_cell.angle_alpha   90.00
_cell.angle_beta   90.00
_cell.angle_gamma   90.00
#
_symmetry.space_group_name_H-M   'P 1'
#
loop_
_entity.id
_entity.type
_entity.pdbx_description
1 polymer ?
#
loop_
_entity_poly.entity_id
_entity_poly.type
_entity_poly.pdbx_seq_one_letter_code
_entity_poly.pdbx_strand_id
1 'polypeptide(L)'
;MAMNNHNDVFRTRFDFSKIPATIQIPNLIEVQKRSYERFLQMDRLPSERDDAGLQAVFQSVFPISDFRNVSQLEFVDYAIGNWECKCGHLKGLHHLRTTCKNCGSTVITDPFHPG
;
A
#
# COMPACT_ATOMS: atom_id res chain seq x y z
N MET A 1 -44.40 -7.49 0.54
CA MET A 1 -43.79 -6.48 -0.36
C MET A 1 -43.79 -5.15 0.36
N ALA A 2 -42.69 -4.80 1.02
CA ALA A 2 -42.55 -3.49 1.65
C ALA A 2 -41.88 -2.56 0.63
N MET A 3 -42.62 -1.55 0.17
CA MET A 3 -42.08 -0.47 -0.65
C MET A 3 -41.50 0.58 0.27
N ASN A 4 -40.16 0.68 0.34
CA ASN A 4 -39.49 1.78 1.03
C ASN A 4 -39.56 3.02 0.15
N ASN A 5 -40.38 3.98 0.57
CA ASN A 5 -40.57 5.27 -0.06
C ASN A 5 -39.45 6.22 0.40
N HIS A 6 -38.30 6.20 -0.27
CA HIS A 6 -37.31 7.28 -0.14
C HIS A 6 -37.68 8.39 -1.12
N ASN A 7 -38.43 9.37 -0.64
CA ASN A 7 -38.58 10.66 -1.31
C ASN A 7 -37.25 11.41 -1.23
N ASP A 8 -36.33 11.12 -2.15
CA ASP A 8 -35.10 11.88 -2.31
C ASP A 8 -35.45 13.22 -2.96
N VAL A 9 -35.48 14.29 -2.17
CA VAL A 9 -35.70 15.64 -2.68
C VAL A 9 -34.45 16.03 -3.45
N PHE A 10 -34.48 15.87 -4.78
CA PHE A 10 -33.38 16.27 -5.66
C PHE A 10 -33.16 17.79 -5.59
N ARG A 11 -32.26 18.23 -4.70
CA ARG A 11 -31.84 19.62 -4.60
C ARG A 11 -30.93 19.95 -5.79
N THR A 12 -31.43 20.74 -6.73
CA THR A 12 -30.66 21.19 -7.88
C THR A 12 -29.59 22.20 -7.43
N ARG A 13 -28.34 21.94 -7.81
CA ARG A 13 -27.21 22.87 -7.59
C ARG A 13 -26.92 23.59 -8.91
N PHE A 14 -27.09 24.90 -8.93
CA PHE A 14 -26.71 25.73 -10.07
C PHE A 14 -25.23 26.12 -9.96
N ASP A 15 -24.51 25.98 -11.06
CA ASP A 15 -23.13 26.43 -11.24
C ASP A 15 -23.12 27.61 -12.22
N PHE A 16 -22.53 28.74 -11.81
CA PHE A 16 -22.45 29.98 -12.60
C PHE A 16 -21.01 30.29 -13.04
N SER A 17 -20.11 29.31 -12.97
CA SER A 17 -18.70 29.46 -13.31
C SER A 17 -18.53 29.82 -14.79
N LYS A 18 -17.85 30.94 -15.07
CA LYS A 18 -17.55 31.38 -16.45
C LYS A 18 -16.29 30.74 -17.02
N ILE A 19 -15.40 30.26 -16.16
CA ILE A 19 -14.13 29.64 -16.52
C ILE A 19 -14.19 28.16 -16.13
N PRO A 20 -13.96 27.22 -17.07
CA PRO A 20 -13.98 25.81 -16.76
C PRO A 20 -12.73 25.38 -15.97
N ALA A 21 -12.92 24.53 -14.97
CA ALA A 21 -11.80 23.87 -14.28
C ALA A 21 -11.08 22.95 -15.26
N THR A 22 -9.84 23.28 -15.62
CA THR A 22 -9.01 22.45 -16.52
C THR A 22 -8.36 21.29 -15.79
N ILE A 23 -8.23 21.39 -14.46
CA ILE A 23 -7.59 20.38 -13.60
C ILE A 23 -8.65 19.86 -12.64
N GLN A 24 -8.71 18.54 -12.51
CA GLN A 24 -9.61 17.87 -11.57
C GLN A 24 -9.15 18.11 -10.12
N ILE A 25 -10.09 18.15 -9.18
CA ILE A 25 -9.76 18.19 -7.76
C ILE A 25 -8.99 16.90 -7.44
N PRO A 26 -7.76 17.00 -6.89
CA PRO A 26 -6.97 15.82 -6.59
C PRO A 26 -7.58 15.05 -5.42
N ASN A 27 -7.10 13.83 -5.20
CA ASN A 27 -7.42 13.10 -3.98
C ASN A 27 -6.91 13.90 -2.76
N LEU A 28 -7.84 14.43 -1.97
CA LEU A 28 -7.55 15.32 -0.85
C LEU A 28 -6.79 14.63 0.30
N ILE A 29 -6.75 13.29 0.31
CA ILE A 29 -6.02 12.49 1.30
C ILE A 29 -4.75 11.84 0.74
N GLU A 30 -4.35 12.20 -0.48
CA GLU A 30 -3.25 11.55 -1.19
C GLU A 30 -1.92 11.64 -0.44
N VAL A 31 -1.63 12.82 0.13
CA VAL A 31 -0.38 13.05 0.87
C VAL A 31 -0.30 12.14 2.09
N GLN A 32 -1.42 11.98 2.81
CA GLN A 32 -1.47 11.15 4.01
C GLN A 32 -1.33 9.68 3.64
N LYS A 33 -2.07 9.22 2.61
CA LYS A 33 -1.97 7.85 2.09
C LYS A 33 -0.54 7.51 1.67
N ARG A 34 0.06 8.35 0.82
CA ARG A 34 1.41 8.14 0.30
C ARG A 34 2.47 8.16 1.39
N SER A 35 2.33 9.03 2.40
CA SER A 35 3.24 9.06 3.55
C SER A 35 3.20 7.73 4.32
N TYR A 36 2.00 7.22 4.57
CA TYR A 36 1.78 5.95 5.27
C TYR A 36 2.30 4.75 4.48
N GLU A 37 2.00 4.67 3.18
CA GLU A 37 2.50 3.64 2.26
C GLU A 37 4.02 3.62 2.22
N ARG A 38 4.66 4.80 2.09
CA ARG A 38 6.14 4.93 2.09
C ARG A 38 6.75 4.49 3.41
N PHE A 39 6.09 4.77 4.54
CA PHE A 39 6.59 4.40 5.86
C PHE A 39 6.52 2.88 6.09
N LEU A 40 5.43 2.22 5.66
CA LEU A 40 5.21 0.81 5.93
C LEU A 40 5.78 -0.16 4.90
N GLN A 41 5.89 0.24 3.63
CA GLN A 41 6.37 -0.62 2.53
C GLN A 41 5.71 -2.02 2.49
N MET A 42 4.39 -2.06 2.77
CA MET A 42 3.64 -3.30 3.00
C MET A 42 3.69 -4.24 1.80
N ASP A 43 3.55 -3.70 0.60
CA ASP A 43 3.49 -4.42 -0.66
C ASP A 43 4.85 -4.90 -1.16
N ARG A 44 5.96 -4.57 -0.49
CA ARG A 44 7.33 -4.90 -0.90
C ARG A 44 7.84 -6.21 -0.29
N LEU A 45 8.51 -7.02 -1.11
CA LEU A 45 9.30 -8.16 -0.61
C LEU A 45 10.46 -7.64 0.25
N PRO A 46 10.95 -8.43 1.24
CA PRO A 46 12.06 -8.01 2.09
C PRO A 46 13.29 -7.50 1.32
N SER A 47 13.63 -8.14 0.19
CA SER A 47 14.76 -7.77 -0.67
C SER A 47 14.53 -6.51 -1.52
N GLU A 48 13.29 -6.04 -1.64
CA GLU A 48 12.90 -4.88 -2.48
C GLU A 48 12.64 -3.62 -1.64
N ARG A 49 12.80 -3.70 -0.31
CA ARG A 49 12.53 -2.58 0.60
C ARG A 49 13.63 -1.54 0.54
N ASP A 50 13.22 -0.29 0.49
CA ASP A 50 14.12 0.85 0.64
C ASP A 50 14.53 0.99 2.11
N ASP A 51 15.72 1.52 2.38
CA ASP A 51 16.15 1.93 3.72
C ASP A 51 15.40 3.20 4.16
N ALA A 52 14.12 3.04 4.47
CA ALA A 52 13.21 4.09 4.88
C ALA A 52 12.07 3.55 5.75
N GLY A 53 11.45 4.42 6.54
CA GLY A 53 10.29 4.06 7.35
C GLY A 53 10.62 2.98 8.37
N LEU A 54 9.80 1.93 8.45
CA LEU A 54 10.03 0.82 9.38
C LEU A 54 11.35 0.08 9.13
N GLN A 55 11.75 -0.09 7.87
CA GLN A 55 13.01 -0.77 7.53
C GLN A 55 14.20 -0.04 8.14
N ALA A 56 14.28 1.28 7.95
CA ALA A 56 15.34 2.12 8.53
C ALA A 56 15.32 2.10 10.06
N VAL A 57 14.12 2.12 10.66
CA VAL A 57 14.00 2.03 12.13
C VAL A 57 14.59 0.72 12.64
N PHE A 58 14.24 -0.43 12.05
CA PHE A 58 14.81 -1.71 12.45
C PHE A 58 16.32 -1.77 12.20
N GLN A 59 16.80 -1.34 11.04
CA GLN A 59 18.24 -1.30 10.73
C GLN A 59 19.03 -0.37 11.64
N SER A 60 18.41 0.70 12.18
CA SER A 60 19.07 1.63 13.09
C SER A 60 19.17 1.12 14.53
N VAL A 61 18.26 0.23 14.94
CA VAL A 61 18.18 -0.29 16.31
C VAL A 61 18.95 -1.60 16.45
N PHE A 62 18.96 -2.43 15.41
CA PHE A 62 19.68 -3.69 15.40
C PHE A 62 21.09 -3.51 14.81
N PRO A 63 22.07 -4.29 15.27
CA PRO A 63 21.94 -5.37 16.24
C PRO A 63 21.92 -4.93 17.71
N ILE A 64 21.30 -5.75 18.56
CA ILE A 64 21.26 -5.54 20.01
C ILE A 64 22.04 -6.66 20.69
N SER A 65 23.06 -6.31 21.48
CA SER A 65 23.93 -7.26 22.19
C SER A 65 23.78 -7.15 23.71
N ASP A 66 23.95 -8.27 24.42
CA ASP A 66 24.07 -8.29 25.89
C ASP A 66 25.36 -7.59 26.36
N PHE A 67 25.42 -7.13 27.61
CA PHE A 67 26.60 -6.43 28.17
C PHE A 67 27.88 -7.28 28.18
N ARG A 68 27.74 -8.62 28.10
CA ARG A 68 28.86 -9.56 28.00
C ARG A 68 29.23 -9.94 26.57
N ASN A 69 28.52 -9.43 25.56
CA ASN A 69 28.68 -9.79 24.15
C ASN A 69 28.58 -11.30 23.86
N VAL A 70 27.84 -12.05 24.68
CA VAL A 70 27.63 -13.51 24.51
C VAL A 70 26.42 -13.81 23.63
N SER A 71 25.50 -12.87 23.49
CA SER A 71 24.28 -13.03 22.71
C SER A 71 23.94 -11.73 21.99
N GLN A 72 23.45 -11.87 20.76
CA GLN A 72 23.12 -10.78 19.85
C GLN A 72 21.80 -11.10 19.15
N LEU A 73 20.93 -10.11 19.07
CA LEU A 73 19.72 -10.15 18.26
C LEU A 73 19.98 -9.44 16.95
N GLU A 74 19.56 -10.07 15.86
CA GLU A 74 19.66 -9.55 14.49
C GLU A 74 18.27 -9.35 13.90
N PHE A 75 18.13 -8.32 13.09
CA PHE A 75 16.92 -8.09 12.31
C PHE A 75 17.04 -8.82 10.96
N VAL A 76 16.07 -9.66 10.63
CA VAL A 76 16.01 -10.40 9.36
C VAL A 76 15.03 -9.72 8.40
N ASP A 77 13.76 -9.71 8.75
CA ASP A 77 12.71 -9.03 8.01
C ASP A 77 11.49 -8.70 8.91
N TYR A 78 10.50 -8.02 8.34
CA TYR A 78 9.17 -7.83 8.93
C TYR A 78 8.07 -8.12 7.92
N ALA A 79 6.87 -8.43 8.40
CA ALA A 79 5.67 -8.52 7.58
C ALA A 79 4.50 -7.84 8.30
N ILE A 80 3.62 -7.19 7.54
CA ILE A 80 2.44 -6.48 8.06
C ILE A 80 1.21 -7.00 7.33
N GLY A 81 0.18 -7.33 8.10
CA GLY A 81 -1.11 -7.79 7.58
C GLY A 81 -1.15 -9.27 7.20
N ASN A 82 -2.32 -9.70 6.72
CA ASN A 82 -2.51 -11.02 6.15
C ASN A 82 -2.44 -10.93 4.62
N TRP A 83 -1.37 -11.50 4.04
CA TRP A 83 -1.18 -11.57 2.59
C TRP A 83 -1.87 -12.79 1.99
N GLU A 84 -3.13 -12.98 2.31
CA GLU A 84 -3.96 -14.06 1.78
C GLU A 84 -5.10 -13.44 0.95
N CYS A 85 -5.28 -13.92 -0.28
CA CYS A 85 -6.43 -13.54 -1.08
C CYS A 85 -7.72 -14.00 -0.39
N LYS A 86 -8.86 -13.31 -0.61
CA LYS A 86 -10.16 -13.70 -0.04
C LYS A 86 -10.57 -15.14 -0.33
N CYS A 87 -10.10 -15.73 -1.44
CA CYS A 87 -10.35 -17.13 -1.80
C CYS A 87 -9.38 -18.13 -1.16
N GLY A 88 -8.33 -17.68 -0.45
CA GLY A 88 -7.32 -18.49 0.22
C GLY A 88 -6.26 -19.13 -0.69
N HIS A 89 -6.39 -19.01 -2.01
CA HIS A 89 -5.51 -19.71 -2.96
C HIS A 89 -4.11 -19.07 -3.10
N LEU A 90 -4.01 -17.75 -2.91
CA LEU A 90 -2.75 -17.01 -3.01
C LEU A 90 -2.32 -16.57 -1.62
N LYS A 91 -1.05 -16.85 -1.27
CA LYS A 91 -0.45 -16.51 0.02
C LYS A 91 0.92 -15.87 -0.15
N GLY A 92 1.13 -14.79 0.59
CA GLY A 92 2.38 -14.05 0.57
C GLY A 92 2.49 -13.07 -0.60
N LEU A 93 3.51 -12.22 -0.50
CA LEU A 93 3.77 -11.09 -1.39
C LEU A 93 4.31 -11.50 -2.76
N HIS A 94 4.86 -12.70 -2.90
CA HIS A 94 5.46 -13.18 -4.15
C HIS A 94 4.45 -13.23 -5.31
N HIS A 95 3.17 -13.46 -5.03
CA HIS A 95 2.12 -13.46 -6.06
C HIS A 95 1.81 -12.09 -6.66
N LEU A 96 2.35 -11.01 -6.09
CA LEU A 96 2.29 -9.67 -6.68
C LEU A 96 3.46 -9.42 -7.64
N ARG A 97 4.30 -10.43 -7.93
CA ARG A 97 5.47 -10.29 -8.82
C ARG A 97 5.24 -11.17 -10.03
N THR A 98 5.39 -10.59 -11.20
CA THR A 98 5.39 -11.33 -12.47
C THR A 98 6.61 -10.92 -13.29
N THR A 99 7.19 -11.87 -14.00
CA THR A 99 8.28 -11.61 -14.94
C THR A 99 7.72 -11.08 -16.25
N CYS A 100 8.21 -9.93 -16.70
CA CYS A 100 7.84 -9.35 -17.98
C CYS A 100 8.29 -10.28 -19.11
N LYS A 101 7.34 -10.69 -19.98
CA LYS A 101 7.63 -11.59 -21.12
C LYS A 101 8.57 -10.97 -22.16
N ASN A 102 8.64 -9.64 -22.23
CA ASN A 102 9.41 -8.93 -23.24
C ASN A 102 10.89 -8.72 -22.85
N CYS A 103 11.16 -8.36 -21.59
CA CYS A 103 12.51 -8.02 -21.13
C CYS A 103 13.02 -8.83 -19.93
N GLY A 104 12.20 -9.70 -19.34
CA GLY A 104 12.59 -10.52 -18.21
C GLY A 104 12.66 -9.79 -16.86
N SER A 105 12.33 -8.50 -16.80
CA SER A 105 12.30 -7.77 -15.52
C SER A 105 11.13 -8.24 -14.64
N THR A 106 11.37 -8.33 -13.34
CA THR A 106 10.29 -8.56 -12.35
C THR A 106 9.51 -7.27 -12.18
N VAL A 107 8.20 -7.31 -12.42
CA VAL A 107 7.29 -6.18 -12.26
C VAL A 107 6.27 -6.47 -11.16
N ILE A 108 5.85 -5.42 -10.47
CA ILE A 108 4.78 -5.49 -9.48
C ILE A 108 3.45 -5.54 -10.23
N THR A 109 2.61 -6.51 -9.91
CA THR A 109 1.26 -6.65 -10.44
C THR A 109 0.27 -6.25 -9.36
N ASP A 110 -0.68 -5.37 -9.68
CA ASP A 110 -1.84 -5.09 -8.83
C ASP A 110 -3.03 -5.95 -9.29
N PRO A 111 -3.44 -6.97 -8.51
CA PRO A 111 -4.59 -7.81 -8.86
C PRO A 111 -5.93 -7.06 -8.85
N PHE A 112 -5.99 -5.90 -8.19
CA PHE A 112 -7.21 -5.11 -8.03
C PHE A 112 -7.35 -4.00 -9.08
N HIS A 113 -6.27 -3.65 -9.77
CA HIS A 113 -6.26 -2.72 -10.90
C HIS A 113 -5.51 -3.34 -12.08
N PRO A 114 -6.12 -4.28 -12.80
CA PRO A 114 -5.59 -4.73 -14.07
C PRO A 114 -5.55 -3.54 -15.03
N GLY A 115 -4.34 -3.15 -15.45
CA GLY A 115 -4.16 -2.21 -16.56
C GLY A 115 -4.80 -2.74 -17.84
#